data_AF-A0A378W2T8-F1
#
_entry.id   AF-A0A378W2T8-F1
#
_cell.length_a   1.000
_cell.length_b   1.000
_cell.length_c   1.000
_cell.angle_alpha   90.00
_cell.angle_beta   90.00
_cell.angle_gamma   90.00
#
_symmetry.space_group_name_H-M   'P 1'
#
loop_
_entity.id
_entity.type
_entity.pdbx_description
1 polymer ?
#
loop_
_entity_poly.entity_id
_entity_poly.type
_entity_poly.pdbx_seq_one_letter_code
_entity_poly.pdbx_strand_id
1 'polypeptide(L)' 'MCRQAGLDVADTKGMTYHVLSQTYALCDSTDVNYMFACRPAF' A
#
# COMPACT_ATOMS: atom_id res chain seq x y z
N MET A 1 -5.85 -2.27 -13.91
CA MET A 1 -4.57 -1.54 -13.73
C MET A 1 -3.39 -2.49 -13.54
N CYS A 2 -3.03 -2.97 -12.34
CA CYS A 2 -1.83 -3.83 -12.16
C CYS A 2 -1.86 -5.10 -13.03
N ARG A 3 -2.92 -5.90 -12.94
CA ARG A 3 -3.06 -7.14 -13.73
C ARG A 3 -3.08 -6.91 -15.24
N GLN A 4 -3.68 -5.82 -15.70
CA GLN A 4 -3.68 -5.45 -17.12
C GLN A 4 -2.32 -4.94 -17.60
N ALA A 5 -1.47 -4.48 -16.68
CA ALA A 5 -0.11 -4.05 -16.95
C ALA A 5 0.92 -5.20 -16.79
N GLY A 6 0.47 -6.45 -16.62
CA GLY A 6 1.36 -7.59 -16.41
C GLY A 6 2.06 -7.55 -15.04
N LEU A 7 1.39 -7.02 -14.02
CA LEU A 7 1.91 -6.96 -12.64
C LEU A 7 1.01 -7.74 -11.67
N ASP A 8 1.65 -8.50 -10.78
CA ASP A 8 1.04 -9.12 -9.62
C ASP A 8 1.18 -8.23 -8.38
N VAL A 9 0.08 -8.08 -7.64
CA VAL A 9 0.07 -7.36 -6.36
C VAL A 9 0.69 -8.26 -5.30
N ALA A 10 1.83 -7.85 -4.77
CA ALA A 10 2.58 -8.59 -3.77
C ALA A 10 2.17 -8.24 -2.34
N ASP A 11 1.82 -6.98 -2.07
CA ASP A 11 1.37 -6.53 -0.76
C ASP A 11 0.55 -5.23 -0.88
N THR A 12 -0.23 -4.94 0.17
CA THR A 12 -0.99 -3.70 0.30
C THR A 12 -0.85 -3.13 1.70
N LYS A 13 -0.57 -1.84 1.79
CA LYS A 13 -0.51 -1.11 3.07
C LYS A 13 -1.27 0.20 2.97
N GLY A 14 -1.89 0.61 4.07
CA GLY A 14 -2.29 2.00 4.25
C GLY A 14 -1.20 2.79 4.94
N MET A 15 -1.53 4.04 5.23
CA MET A 15 -0.70 4.98 5.96
C MET A 15 -1.57 5.71 6.98
N THR A 16 -1.04 5.83 8.19
CA THR A 16 -1.68 6.52 9.29
C THR A 16 -0.78 7.63 9.82
N TYR A 17 -1.38 8.63 10.45
CA TYR A 17 -0.66 9.70 11.12
C TYR A 17 -0.63 9.44 12.63
N HIS A 18 0.57 9.35 13.20
CA HIS A 18 0.77 9.25 14.63
C HIS A 18 0.83 10.66 15.25
N VAL A 19 -0.22 11.04 15.98
CA VAL A 19 -0.37 12.41 16.52
C VAL A 19 0.68 12.78 17.58
N LEU A 20 1.17 11.80 18.35
CA LEU A 20 2.15 12.04 19.42
C LEU A 20 3.55 12.29 18.86
N SER A 21 3.97 11.47 17.90
CA SER A 21 5.27 11.62 17.24
C SER A 21 5.24 12.58 16.05
N GLN A 22 4.06 12.98 15.61
CA GLN A 22 3.83 13.82 14.43
C GLN A 22 4.44 13.26 13.15
N THR A 23 4.40 11.94 13.00
CA THR A 23 4.96 11.21 11.86
C THR A 23 3.92 10.36 11.18
N TYR A 24 4.04 10.21 9.87
CA TYR A 24 3.29 9.20 9.12
C TYR A 24 4.00 7.84 9.21
N ALA A 25 3.23 6.77 9.26
CA ALA A 25 3.73 5.39 9.27
C ALA A 25 2.82 4.47 8.45
N LEU A 26 3.38 3.38 7.93
CA LEU A 26 2.61 2.34 7.25
C LEU A 26 1.78 1.53 8.24
N CYS A 27 0.60 1.10 7.80
CA CYS A 27 -0.29 0.24 8.57
C CYS A 27 -1.01 -0.77 7.66
N ASP A 28 -1.73 -1.71 8.27
CA ASP A 28 -2.42 -2.79 7.55
C ASP A 28 -3.84 -2.42 7.09
N SER A 29 -4.45 -1.36 7.62
CA SER A 29 -5.78 -0.91 7.17
C SER A 29 -5.66 -0.13 5.86
N THR A 30 -6.51 -0.46 4.89
CA THR A 30 -6.57 0.18 3.57
C THR A 30 -7.88 0.93 3.34
N ASP A 31 -8.63 1.24 4.41
CA ASP A 31 -10.02 1.71 4.32
C ASP A 31 -10.15 3.12 3.71
N VAL A 32 -9.11 3.93 3.87
CA VAL A 32 -9.12 5.35 3.43
C VAL A 32 -8.03 5.64 2.40
N ASN A 33 -6.85 5.04 2.57
CA ASN A 33 -5.73 5.21 1.66
C ASN A 33 -4.98 3.87 1.51
N TYR A 34 -4.24 3.73 0.41
CA TYR A 34 -3.59 2.48 0.05
C TYR A 34 -2.35 2.71 -0.81
N MET A 35 -1.36 1.85 -0.61
CA MET A 35 -0.18 1.64 -1.43
C MET A 35 -0.14 0.17 -1.84
N PHE A 36 0.15 -0.08 -3.11
CA PHE A 36 0.33 -1.41 -3.66
C PHE A 36 1.81 -1.64 -3.97
N ALA A 37 2.38 -2.71 -3.42
CA ALA A 37 3.65 -3.23 -3.89
C ALA A 37 3.36 -4.25 -5.01
N CYS A 38 3.95 -4.03 -6.19
CA CYS A 38 3.74 -4.90 -7.35
C CYS A 38 5.06 -5.50 -7.81
N ARG A 39 4.99 -6.71 -8.38
CA ARG A 39 6.07 -7.36 -9.12
C ARG A 39 5.58 -7.75 -10.51
N PRO A 40 6.44 -7.94 -11.51
CA PRO A 40 5.96 -8.43 -12.80
C PRO A 40 5.35 -9.83 -12.66
N ALA A 41 4.25 -10.06 -13.37
CA ALA A 41 3.58 -11.35 -13.48
C ALA A 41 4.29 -12.14 -14.58
N PHE A 42 5.19 -13.05 -14.18
CA PHE A 42 5.89 -13.97 -15.08
C PHE A 42 5.30 -15.36 -14.96
#